data_AF-A0A8T7FXW4-F1
#
_entry.id   AF-A0A8T7FXW4-F1
#
_cell.length_a   1.000
_cell.length_b   1.000
_cell.length_c   1.000
_cell.angle_alpha   90.00
_cell.angle_beta   90.00
_cell.angle_gamma   90.00
#
_symmetry.space_group_name_H-M   'P 1'
#
loop_
_entity.id
_entity.type
_entity.pdbx_description
1 polymer ?
#
loop_
_entity_poly.entity_id
_entity_poly.type
_entity_poly.pdbx_seq_one_letter_code
_entity_poly.pdbx_strand_id
1 'polypeptide(L)'
;MTTNVQKLATNKEAREHLKAQLAEYLAGQSESTQSAHKWMKLVDVAGLGIVIAAFAYALYGSFSWASTNPTMIPIAWFAFATTLSLMTILFGLHAILIRAFPPVILPGKAQKFVSGSGAVWTGVASIVGGLVMAGLWIAFAYSTATFNLAMLVPLINALGVVVSIGIVVSIVAAIYQKASQSR
;
A
#
# COMPACT_ATOMS: atom_id res chain seq x y z
N MET A 1 -1.54 6.62 -29.32
CA MET A 1 -0.55 7.22 -28.40
C MET A 1 -1.27 8.34 -27.64
N THR A 2 -1.76 8.08 -26.43
CA THR A 2 -2.34 9.15 -25.59
C THR A 2 -1.20 9.91 -24.95
N THR A 3 -1.12 11.22 -25.17
CA THR A 3 -0.08 12.08 -24.57
C THR A 3 -0.21 12.07 -23.04
N ASN A 4 0.90 12.29 -22.33
CA ASN A 4 0.94 12.27 -20.85
C ASN A 4 -0.12 13.18 -20.21
N VAL A 5 -0.46 14.29 -20.87
CA VAL A 5 -1.51 15.24 -20.45
C VAL A 5 -2.90 14.61 -20.54
N GLN A 6 -3.19 13.89 -21.62
CA GLN A 6 -4.46 13.21 -21.83
C GLN A 6 -4.66 12.08 -20.81
N LYS A 7 -3.59 11.32 -20.52
CA LYS A 7 -3.60 10.28 -19.48
C LYS A 7 -3.82 10.87 -18.07
N LEU A 8 -3.25 12.04 -17.80
CA LEU A 8 -3.45 12.75 -16.53
C LEU A 8 -4.90 13.24 -16.37
N ALA A 9 -5.48 13.78 -17.44
CA ALA A 9 -6.88 14.24 -17.45
C ALA A 9 -7.86 13.08 -17.24
N THR A 10 -7.68 11.95 -17.95
CA THR A 10 -8.53 10.76 -17.78
C THR A 10 -8.43 10.16 -16.37
N ASN A 11 -7.23 10.14 -15.77
CA ASN A 11 -7.07 9.67 -14.39
C ASN A 11 -7.77 10.61 -13.38
N LYS A 12 -7.75 11.91 -13.63
CA LYS A 12 -8.44 12.90 -12.79
C LYS A 12 -9.95 12.72 -12.87
N GLU A 13 -10.51 12.55 -14.07
CA GLU A 13 -11.95 12.30 -14.25
C GLU A 13 -12.40 11.00 -13.59
N ALA A 14 -11.65 9.91 -13.79
CA ALA A 14 -11.94 8.63 -13.12
C ALA A 14 -11.92 8.75 -11.59
N ARG A 15 -11.00 9.56 -11.05
CA ARG A 15 -10.93 9.84 -9.62
C ARG A 15 -12.16 10.58 -9.11
N GLU A 16 -12.58 11.64 -9.79
CA GLU A 16 -13.75 12.40 -9.37
C GLU A 16 -15.03 11.56 -9.47
N HIS A 17 -15.14 10.70 -10.49
CA HIS A 17 -16.24 9.75 -10.60
C HIS A 17 -16.30 8.76 -9.43
N LEU A 18 -15.17 8.18 -9.02
CA LEU A 18 -15.11 7.28 -7.86
C LEU A 18 -15.43 7.99 -6.54
N LYS A 19 -14.99 9.25 -6.38
CA LYS A 19 -15.36 10.06 -5.22
C LYS A 19 -16.84 10.36 -5.19
N ALA A 20 -17.44 10.68 -6.34
CA ALA A 20 -18.88 10.93 -6.46
C ALA A 20 -19.69 9.69 -6.08
N GLN A 21 -19.31 8.51 -6.57
CA GLN A 21 -19.94 7.24 -6.19
C GLN A 21 -19.83 6.94 -4.69
N LEU A 22 -18.67 7.20 -4.09
CA LEU A 22 -18.51 7.03 -2.65
C LEU A 22 -19.38 8.03 -1.87
N ALA A 23 -19.46 9.28 -2.32
CA ALA A 23 -20.27 10.32 -1.67
C ALA A 23 -21.77 9.99 -1.74
N GLU A 24 -22.25 9.57 -2.90
CA GLU A 24 -23.62 9.11 -3.12
C GLU A 24 -23.94 7.90 -2.23
N TYR A 25 -23.05 6.92 -2.18
CA TYR A 25 -23.20 5.76 -1.30
C TYR A 25 -23.31 6.14 0.17
N LEU A 26 -22.41 7.02 0.64
CA LEU A 26 -22.38 7.47 2.03
C LEU A 26 -23.59 8.34 2.41
N ALA A 27 -24.16 9.09 1.47
CA ALA A 27 -25.37 9.88 1.71
C ALA A 27 -26.57 8.99 2.09
N GLY A 28 -26.61 7.75 1.60
CA GLY A 28 -27.63 6.75 1.97
C GLY A 28 -27.32 5.93 3.23
N GLN A 29 -26.18 6.15 3.90
CA GLN A 29 -25.79 5.43 5.12
C GLN A 29 -26.22 6.16 6.40
N SER A 30 -26.17 5.46 7.53
CA SER A 30 -26.42 6.04 8.85
C SER A 30 -25.38 7.11 9.22
N GLU A 31 -25.77 8.03 10.12
CA GLU A 31 -24.87 9.07 10.64
C GLU A 31 -23.62 8.49 11.31
N SER A 32 -23.74 7.32 11.94
CA SER A 32 -22.62 6.60 12.55
C SER A 32 -21.57 6.21 11.51
N THR A 33 -21.97 5.69 10.36
CA THR A 33 -21.08 5.31 9.25
C THR A 33 -20.43 6.53 8.62
N GLN A 34 -21.19 7.61 8.42
CA GLN A 34 -20.63 8.87 7.90
C GLN A 34 -19.60 9.48 8.87
N SER A 35 -19.86 9.42 10.17
CA SER A 35 -18.94 9.88 11.21
C SER A 35 -17.68 9.02 11.26
N ALA A 36 -17.82 7.69 11.16
CA ALA A 36 -16.69 6.77 11.06
C ALA A 36 -15.81 7.06 9.84
N HIS A 37 -16.41 7.35 8.68
CA HIS A 37 -15.67 7.77 7.48
C HIS A 37 -14.83 9.03 7.72
N LYS A 38 -15.42 10.08 8.32
CA LYS A 38 -14.71 11.33 8.63
C LYS A 38 -13.54 11.09 9.57
N TRP A 39 -13.74 10.30 10.62
CA TRP A 39 -12.71 9.95 11.58
C TRP A 39 -11.58 9.13 10.94
N MET A 40 -11.92 8.08 10.21
CA MET A 40 -10.92 7.24 9.53
C MET A 40 -10.13 8.02 8.49
N LYS A 41 -10.75 8.98 7.79
CA LYS A 41 -10.02 9.87 6.87
C LYS A 41 -8.95 10.71 7.58
N LEU A 42 -9.22 11.18 8.80
CA LEU A 42 -8.21 11.89 9.61
C LEU A 42 -7.07 10.94 10.02
N VAL A 43 -7.41 9.72 10.43
CA VAL A 43 -6.44 8.68 10.77
C VAL A 43 -5.56 8.33 9.56
N ASP A 44 -6.14 8.18 8.38
CA ASP A 44 -5.41 7.90 7.14
C ASP A 44 -4.43 9.03 6.79
N VAL A 45 -4.85 10.29 6.96
CA VAL A 45 -3.98 11.46 6.73
C VAL A 45 -2.83 11.51 7.74
N ALA A 46 -3.12 11.28 9.02
CA ALA A 46 -2.10 11.22 10.07
C ALA A 46 -1.11 10.07 9.82
N GLY A 47 -1.61 8.89 9.43
CA GLY A 47 -0.79 7.74 9.06
C GLY A 47 0.12 8.02 7.86
N LEU A 48 -0.39 8.72 6.84
CA LEU A 48 0.46 9.17 5.72
C LEU A 48 1.58 10.11 6.20
N GLY A 49 1.30 11.00 7.15
CA GLY A 49 2.32 11.83 7.79
C GLY A 49 3.44 11.01 8.45
N ILE A 50 3.07 9.94 9.16
CA ILE A 50 4.03 9.01 9.78
C ILE A 50 4.89 8.30 8.71
N VAL A 51 4.27 7.84 7.62
CA VAL A 51 4.99 7.21 6.49
C VAL A 51 6.02 8.18 5.90
N ILE A 52 5.63 9.43 5.64
CA ILE A 52 6.52 10.46 5.10
C ILE A 52 7.69 10.74 6.06
N ALA A 53 7.41 10.86 7.36
CA ALA A 53 8.44 11.10 8.36
C ALA A 53 9.43 9.92 8.46
N ALA A 54 8.93 8.68 8.48
CA ALA A 54 9.76 7.47 8.50
C ALA A 54 10.63 7.35 7.24
N PHE A 55 10.07 7.68 6.07
CA PHE A 55 10.81 7.72 4.81
C PHE A 55 11.93 8.78 4.82
N ALA A 56 11.62 10.01 5.26
CA ALA A 56 12.60 11.09 5.36
C ALA A 56 13.75 10.71 6.30
N TYR A 57 13.45 10.05 7.43
CA TYR A 57 14.45 9.54 8.36
C TYR A 57 15.35 8.47 7.73
N ALA A 58 14.77 7.48 7.04
CA ALA A 58 15.54 6.44 6.34
C ALA A 58 16.44 7.01 5.22
N LEU A 59 15.92 7.99 4.47
CA LEU A 59 16.70 8.72 3.46
C LEU A 59 17.84 9.50 4.09
N TYR A 60 17.58 10.25 5.16
CA TYR A 60 18.61 11.02 5.85
C TYR A 60 19.78 10.12 6.27
N GLY A 61 19.50 9.00 6.96
CA GLY A 61 20.53 8.04 7.36
C GLY A 61 21.31 7.44 6.18
N SER A 62 20.65 7.27 5.03
CA SER A 62 21.30 6.78 3.81
C SER A 62 22.25 7.82 3.19
N PHE A 63 21.91 9.12 3.25
CA PHE A 63 22.78 10.19 2.77
C PHE A 63 23.90 10.53 3.75
N SER A 64 23.63 10.46 5.05
CA SER A 64 24.60 10.72 6.12
C SER A 64 25.40 9.48 6.53
N TRP A 65 25.48 8.47 5.67
CA TRP A 65 26.00 7.13 5.97
C TRP A 65 27.40 7.12 6.62
N ALA A 66 28.26 8.08 6.28
CA ALA A 66 29.60 8.19 6.87
C ALA A 66 29.58 8.50 8.38
N SER A 67 28.48 9.08 8.88
CA SER A 67 28.28 9.48 10.28
C SER A 67 27.21 8.67 11.01
N THR A 68 26.56 7.72 10.32
CA THR A 68 25.46 6.92 10.86
C THR A 68 25.93 5.49 11.09
N ASN A 69 25.51 4.87 12.20
CA ASN A 69 25.78 3.46 12.43
C ASN A 69 25.24 2.63 11.23
N PRO A 70 26.07 1.81 10.56
CA PRO A 70 25.66 1.06 9.38
C PRO A 70 24.43 0.17 9.59
N THR A 71 24.18 -0.32 10.81
CA THR A 71 22.98 -1.14 11.10
C THR A 71 21.70 -0.32 11.18
N MET A 72 21.78 0.96 11.51
CA MET A 72 20.61 1.83 11.65
C MET A 72 19.96 2.16 10.31
N ILE A 73 20.74 2.17 9.22
CA ILE A 73 20.25 2.44 7.88
C ILE A 73 19.20 1.39 7.45
N PRO A 74 19.52 0.08 7.39
CA PRO A 74 18.53 -0.94 7.04
C PRO A 74 17.38 -1.01 8.04
N ILE A 75 17.63 -0.85 9.35
CA ILE A 75 16.56 -0.80 10.37
C ILE A 75 15.56 0.33 10.06
N ALA A 76 16.04 1.52 9.70
CA ALA A 76 15.17 2.64 9.34
C ALA A 76 14.32 2.34 8.09
N TRP A 77 14.90 1.67 7.09
CA TRP A 77 14.16 1.22 5.89
C TRP A 77 13.09 0.18 6.22
N PHE A 78 13.37 -0.77 7.10
CA PHE A 78 12.37 -1.76 7.55
C PHE A 78 11.28 -1.12 8.43
N ALA A 79 11.63 -0.13 9.25
CA ALA A 79 10.66 0.66 10.01
C ALA A 79 9.73 1.43 9.06
N PHE A 80 10.27 2.09 8.04
CA PHE A 80 9.48 2.71 6.97
C PHE A 80 8.56 1.69 6.29
N ALA A 81 9.07 0.54 5.87
CA ALA A 81 8.24 -0.51 5.25
C ALA A 81 7.12 -1.00 6.19
N THR A 82 7.37 -1.07 7.49
CA THR A 82 6.37 -1.41 8.52
C THR A 82 5.26 -0.36 8.59
N THR A 83 5.58 0.94 8.45
CA THR A 83 4.55 2.00 8.42
C THR A 83 3.63 1.90 7.20
N LEU A 84 4.14 1.43 6.05
CA LEU A 84 3.30 1.15 4.87
C LEU A 84 2.35 -0.03 5.13
N SER A 85 2.81 -1.06 5.83
CA SER A 85 1.95 -2.17 6.27
C SER A 85 0.85 -1.69 7.20
N LEU A 86 1.16 -0.79 8.15
CA LEU A 86 0.16 -0.18 9.03
C LEU A 86 -0.89 0.61 8.24
N MET A 87 -0.48 1.42 7.26
CA MET A 87 -1.42 2.12 6.38
C MET A 87 -2.34 1.17 5.62
N THR A 88 -1.82 0.03 5.18
CA THR A 88 -2.63 -1.00 4.50
C THR A 88 -3.69 -1.59 5.43
N ILE A 89 -3.35 -1.82 6.70
CA ILE A 89 -4.29 -2.27 7.74
C ILE A 89 -5.36 -1.20 8.00
N LEU A 90 -4.96 0.06 8.13
CA LEU A 90 -5.88 1.18 8.36
C LEU A 90 -6.87 1.37 7.21
N PHE A 91 -6.40 1.30 5.96
CA PHE A 91 -7.28 1.33 4.79
C PHE A 91 -8.25 0.14 4.77
N GLY A 92 -7.77 -1.05 5.16
CA GLY A 92 -8.63 -2.22 5.27
C GLY A 92 -9.72 -2.06 6.32
N LEU A 93 -9.36 -1.51 7.49
CA LEU A 93 -10.32 -1.18 8.55
C LEU A 93 -11.33 -0.12 8.09
N HIS A 94 -10.85 0.93 7.42
CA HIS A 94 -11.71 1.98 6.86
C HIS A 94 -12.74 1.36 5.92
N ALA A 95 -12.30 0.49 5.00
CA ALA A 95 -13.18 -0.18 4.04
C ALA A 95 -14.24 -1.07 4.72
N ILE A 96 -13.87 -1.77 5.80
CA ILE A 96 -14.81 -2.61 6.56
C ILE A 96 -15.86 -1.73 7.27
N LEU A 97 -15.42 -0.67 7.96
CA LEU A 97 -16.28 0.20 8.75
C LEU A 97 -17.36 0.87 7.90
N ILE A 98 -16.99 1.33 6.70
CA ILE A 98 -17.92 2.02 5.80
C ILE A 98 -18.55 1.08 4.77
N ARG A 99 -18.17 -0.20 4.75
CA ARG A 99 -18.56 -1.20 3.73
C ARG A 99 -18.41 -0.68 2.29
N ALA A 100 -17.41 0.15 2.06
CA ALA A 100 -17.06 0.68 0.75
C ALA A 100 -15.55 0.85 0.71
N PHE A 101 -14.91 0.39 -0.35
CA PHE A 101 -13.47 0.54 -0.49
C PHE A 101 -13.16 1.98 -0.94
N PRO A 102 -12.46 2.77 -0.12
CA PRO A 102 -12.12 4.14 -0.51
C PRO A 102 -11.19 4.13 -1.73
N PRO A 103 -11.26 5.13 -2.62
CA PRO A 103 -10.42 5.18 -3.81
C PRO A 103 -8.93 5.39 -3.41
N VAL A 104 -8.17 4.30 -3.29
CA VAL A 104 -6.72 4.32 -3.05
C VAL A 104 -6.00 4.35 -4.39
N ILE A 105 -5.67 5.53 -4.89
CA ILE A 105 -5.15 5.73 -6.25
C ILE A 105 -3.83 4.97 -6.45
N LEU A 106 -3.89 3.86 -7.17
CA LEU A 106 -2.70 3.17 -7.69
C LEU A 106 -2.50 3.56 -9.17
N PRO A 107 -1.30 4.03 -9.56
CA PRO A 107 -1.05 4.41 -10.94
C PRO A 107 -1.21 3.21 -11.89
N GLY A 108 -1.97 3.40 -12.96
CA GLY A 108 -2.04 2.46 -14.09
C GLY A 108 -3.19 1.45 -14.09
N LYS A 109 -4.09 1.44 -13.11
CA LYS A 109 -5.32 0.63 -13.15
C LYS A 109 -6.56 1.48 -12.83
N ALA A 110 -7.58 1.36 -13.67
CA ALA A 110 -8.90 1.89 -13.36
C ALA A 110 -9.45 1.13 -12.14
N GLN A 111 -9.57 1.81 -11.01
CA GLN A 111 -10.16 1.22 -9.82
C GLN A 111 -11.67 1.17 -9.98
N LYS A 112 -12.26 0.02 -9.68
CA LYS A 112 -13.71 -0.13 -9.56
C LYS A 112 -14.11 0.22 -8.15
N PHE A 113 -15.21 0.94 -7.98
CA PHE A 113 -15.85 1.08 -6.69
C PHE A 113 -16.33 -0.30 -6.22
N VAL A 114 -15.99 -0.67 -4.99
CA VAL A 114 -16.42 -1.92 -4.36
C VAL A 114 -17.17 -1.55 -3.09
N SER A 115 -18.38 -2.08 -2.92
CA SER A 115 -19.23 -1.85 -1.75
C SER A 115 -19.80 -3.16 -1.19
N GLY A 116 -20.44 -3.07 -0.02
CA GLY A 116 -21.08 -4.20 0.64
C GLY A 116 -20.08 -5.28 1.06
N SER A 117 -20.43 -6.56 0.84
CA SER A 117 -19.60 -7.71 1.22
C SER A 117 -18.24 -7.74 0.51
N GLY A 118 -18.18 -7.27 -0.74
CA GLY A 118 -16.93 -7.18 -1.50
C GLY A 118 -15.93 -6.21 -0.87
N ALA A 119 -16.40 -5.08 -0.34
CA ALA A 119 -15.57 -4.11 0.35
C ALA A 119 -15.03 -4.66 1.68
N VAL A 120 -15.88 -5.38 2.41
CA VAL A 120 -15.49 -6.06 3.66
C VAL A 120 -14.39 -7.09 3.38
N TRP A 121 -14.57 -7.95 2.38
CA TRP A 121 -13.55 -8.94 2.01
C TRP A 121 -12.24 -8.30 1.56
N THR A 122 -12.32 -7.22 0.78
CA THR A 122 -11.14 -6.47 0.34
C THR A 122 -10.42 -5.84 1.55
N GLY A 123 -11.18 -5.32 2.51
CA GLY A 123 -10.63 -4.79 3.74
C GLY A 123 -9.98 -5.85 4.62
N VAL A 124 -10.62 -7.02 4.78
CA VAL A 124 -10.03 -8.17 5.50
C VAL A 124 -8.74 -8.63 4.83
N ALA A 125 -8.75 -8.79 3.50
CA ALA A 125 -7.56 -9.16 2.76
C ALA A 125 -6.42 -8.14 2.93
N SER A 126 -6.77 -6.84 2.98
CA SER A 126 -5.81 -5.76 3.22
C SER A 126 -5.24 -5.81 4.63
N ILE A 127 -6.06 -6.08 5.66
CA ILE A 127 -5.60 -6.25 7.05
C ILE A 127 -4.67 -7.46 7.16
N VAL A 128 -5.08 -8.62 6.64
CA VAL A 128 -4.27 -9.84 6.70
C VAL A 128 -2.95 -9.64 5.95
N GLY A 129 -2.99 -9.09 4.74
CA GLY A 129 -1.79 -8.78 3.96
C GLY A 129 -0.88 -7.79 4.69
N GLY A 130 -1.44 -6.73 5.26
CA GLY A 130 -0.69 -5.75 6.05
C GLY A 130 -0.03 -6.37 7.29
N LEU A 131 -0.73 -7.24 8.02
CA LEU A 131 -0.16 -7.92 9.19
C LEU A 131 1.00 -8.85 8.81
N VAL A 132 0.84 -9.64 7.74
CA VAL A 132 1.91 -10.52 7.23
C VAL A 132 3.14 -9.68 6.83
N MET A 133 2.93 -8.59 6.10
CA MET A 133 4.02 -7.70 5.69
C MET A 133 4.67 -7.00 6.88
N ALA A 134 3.89 -6.53 7.86
CA ALA A 134 4.43 -5.94 9.09
C ALA A 134 5.31 -6.94 9.85
N GLY A 135 4.84 -8.18 10.03
CA GLY A 135 5.61 -9.24 10.66
C GLY A 135 6.93 -9.52 9.93
N LEU A 136 6.89 -9.56 8.59
CA LEU A 136 8.09 -9.72 7.76
C LEU A 136 9.10 -8.59 7.96
N TRP A 137 8.66 -7.33 7.93
CA TRP A 137 9.57 -6.18 8.08
C TRP A 137 10.13 -6.07 9.50
N ILE A 138 9.32 -6.35 10.51
CA ILE A 138 9.76 -6.41 11.91
C ILE A 138 10.80 -7.52 12.08
N ALA A 139 10.58 -8.70 11.49
CA ALA A 139 11.52 -9.80 11.50
C ALA A 139 12.87 -9.39 10.87
N PHE A 140 12.85 -8.73 9.70
CA PHE A 140 14.06 -8.19 9.08
C PHE A 140 14.77 -7.14 9.95
N ALA A 141 14.03 -6.20 10.54
CA ALA A 141 14.59 -5.19 11.43
C ALA A 141 15.27 -5.84 12.65
N TYR A 142 14.60 -6.79 13.29
CA TYR A 142 15.12 -7.54 14.42
C TYR A 142 16.37 -8.34 14.06
N SER A 143 16.33 -9.12 12.97
CA SER A 143 17.48 -9.92 12.53
C SER A 143 18.69 -9.05 12.17
N THR A 144 18.45 -7.86 11.62
CA THR A 144 19.51 -6.89 11.30
C THR A 144 20.10 -6.28 12.56
N ALA A 145 19.26 -5.88 13.53
CA ALA A 145 19.71 -5.31 14.79
C ALA A 145 20.52 -6.29 15.64
N THR A 146 20.18 -7.59 15.55
CA THR A 146 20.82 -8.66 16.33
C THR A 146 21.86 -9.46 15.57
N PHE A 147 22.09 -9.15 14.29
CA PHE A 147 22.93 -9.94 13.37
C PHE A 147 22.58 -11.44 13.35
N ASN A 148 21.30 -11.77 13.51
CA ASN A 148 20.84 -13.17 13.53
C ASN A 148 20.78 -13.74 12.10
N LEU A 149 21.92 -14.25 11.62
CA LEU A 149 22.05 -14.82 10.27
C LEU A 149 21.14 -16.02 10.02
N ALA A 150 20.85 -16.83 11.05
CA ALA A 150 19.96 -17.98 10.94
C ALA A 150 18.53 -17.56 10.57
N MET A 151 18.13 -16.33 10.91
CA MET A 151 16.85 -15.74 10.54
C MET A 151 16.96 -14.88 9.28
N LEU A 152 18.06 -14.14 9.11
CA LEU A 152 18.26 -13.22 8.00
C LEU A 152 18.37 -13.94 6.64
N VAL A 153 19.09 -15.06 6.56
CA VAL A 153 19.28 -15.81 5.31
C VAL A 153 17.95 -16.38 4.78
N PRO A 154 17.12 -17.08 5.57
CA PRO A 154 15.81 -17.53 5.11
C PRO A 154 14.90 -16.38 4.67
N LEU A 155 14.91 -15.25 5.40
CA LEU A 155 14.08 -14.10 5.06
C LEU A 155 14.49 -13.48 3.71
N ILE A 156 15.80 -13.33 3.45
CA ILE A 156 16.32 -12.85 2.17
C ILE A 156 15.93 -13.81 1.04
N ASN A 157 16.08 -15.13 1.24
CA ASN A 157 15.73 -16.12 0.22
C ASN A 157 14.23 -16.09 -0.09
N ALA A 158 13.37 -16.03 0.93
CA ALA A 158 11.93 -15.92 0.76
C ALA A 158 11.55 -14.66 -0.03
N LEU A 159 12.12 -13.51 0.33
CA LEU A 159 11.90 -12.26 -0.39
C LEU A 159 12.38 -12.36 -1.85
N GLY A 160 13.57 -12.90 -2.06
CA GLY A 160 14.16 -13.10 -3.38
C GLY A 160 13.29 -13.97 -4.29
N VAL A 161 12.73 -15.07 -3.76
CA VAL A 161 11.79 -15.93 -4.49
C VAL A 161 10.52 -15.16 -4.84
N VAL A 162 9.89 -14.48 -3.87
CA VAL A 162 8.64 -13.73 -4.09
C VAL A 162 8.82 -12.63 -5.14
N VAL A 163 9.90 -11.84 -5.03
CA VAL A 163 10.22 -10.77 -6.00
C VAL A 163 10.49 -11.35 -7.38
N SER A 164 11.25 -12.45 -7.47
CA SER A 164 11.55 -13.11 -8.75
C SER A 164 10.28 -13.61 -9.44
N ILE A 165 9.39 -14.28 -8.70
CA ILE A 165 8.09 -14.73 -9.22
C ILE A 165 7.28 -13.52 -9.70
N GLY A 166 7.21 -12.46 -8.89
CA GLY A 166 6.46 -11.23 -9.25
C GLY A 166 6.97 -10.58 -10.53
N ILE A 167 8.28 -10.52 -10.73
CA ILE A 167 8.90 -10.00 -11.95
C ILE A 167 8.53 -10.89 -13.15
N VAL A 168 8.71 -12.21 -13.04
CA VAL A 168 8.40 -13.15 -14.13
C VAL A 168 6.94 -13.07 -14.54
N VAL A 169 6.01 -13.10 -13.57
CA VAL A 169 4.57 -12.96 -13.83
C VAL A 169 4.26 -11.63 -14.50
N SER A 170 4.88 -10.53 -14.07
CA SER A 170 4.66 -9.20 -14.66
C SER A 170 5.13 -9.14 -16.11
N ILE A 171 6.27 -9.74 -16.44
CA ILE A 171 6.78 -9.83 -17.81
C ILE A 171 5.85 -10.68 -18.68
N VAL A 172 5.47 -11.87 -18.21
CA VAL A 172 4.55 -12.77 -18.95
C VAL A 172 3.20 -12.08 -19.19
N ALA A 173 2.64 -11.43 -18.17
CA ALA A 173 1.40 -10.68 -18.31
C ALA A 173 1.51 -9.53 -19.31
N ALA A 174 2.62 -8.79 -19.31
CA ALA A 174 2.87 -7.72 -20.27
C ALA A 174 2.98 -8.24 -21.71
N ILE A 175 3.65 -9.37 -21.92
CA ILE A 175 3.73 -10.04 -23.23
C ILE A 175 2.33 -10.47 -23.70
N TYR A 176 1.56 -11.10 -22.81
CA TYR A 176 0.21 -11.56 -23.14
C TYR A 176 -0.73 -10.41 -23.50
N GLN A 177 -0.73 -9.32 -22.72
CA GLN A 177 -1.52 -8.11 -23.02
C GLN A 177 -1.15 -7.48 -24.36
N LYS A 178 0.15 -7.45 -24.69
CA LYS A 178 0.62 -6.92 -25.98
C LYS A 178 0.16 -7.81 -27.15
N ALA A 179 0.18 -9.13 -26.98
CA ALA A 179 -0.27 -10.09 -27.99
C ALA A 179 -1.80 -10.14 -28.17
N SER A 180 -2.58 -9.87 -27.11
CA SER A 180 -4.04 -9.84 -27.20
C SER A 180 -4.58 -8.53 -27.80
N GLN A 181 -3.85 -7.43 -27.68
CA GLN A 181 -4.20 -6.14 -28.31
C GLN A 181 -3.82 -6.07 -29.80
N SER A 182 -2.99 -6.98 -30.31
CA SER A 182 -2.60 -7.03 -31.73
C SER A 182 -3.47 -7.97 -32.57
N ARG A 183 -4.49 -8.60 -31.97
CA ARG A 183 -5.53 -9.37 -32.64
C ARG A 183 -6.83 -8.58 -32.64
#